data_AF-A0A2H9SQA7-F1
#
_entry.id   AF-A0A2H9SQA7-F1
#
_cell.length_a   1.000
_cell.length_b   1.000
_cell.length_c   1.000
_cell.angle_alpha   90.00
_cell.angle_beta   90.00
_cell.angle_gamma   90.00
#
_symmetry.space_group_name_H-M   'P 1'
#
loop_
_entity.id
_entity.type
_entity.pdbx_description
1 polymer ?
#
loop_
_entity_poly.entity_id
_entity_poly.type
_entity_poly.pdbx_seq_one_letter_code
_entity_poly.pdbx_strand_id
1 'polypeptide(L)'
;MSRLQKSDAKENFWKLLRYYESQIRPTYCSIATSVITLNTLSIEASQSKFLGKYRMFTQEEFFSDDVLGVIDQNDVAQRGMSLEDLAMVLKVFPVKVLKYEGLDFSQEEIRDLIISALKNPNQCVLALYQRKELQQEGGGHWSPIAAYEAESDSFLVLDVARFKYPPVWVNTSAFINSMRTVNIYNKSRGFIIIEKIFADSE
;
A
#
# COMPACT_ATOMS: atom_id res chain seq x y z
N MET A 1 21.94 2.47 17.46
CA MET A 1 20.56 1.94 17.40
C MET A 1 20.03 2.21 15.99
N SER A 2 19.48 1.20 15.30
CA SER A 2 19.02 1.36 13.92
C SER A 2 17.81 2.31 13.86
N ARG A 3 17.58 2.98 12.72
CA ARG A 3 16.43 3.91 12.54
C ARG A 3 15.10 3.26 12.89
N LEU A 4 14.93 2.00 12.51
CA LEU A 4 13.73 1.22 12.86
C LEU A 4 13.57 1.04 14.38
N GLN A 5 14.66 0.81 15.11
CA GLN A 5 14.59 0.68 16.58
C GLN A 5 14.12 1.99 17.23
N LYS A 6 14.51 3.16 16.68
CA LYS A 6 14.12 4.49 17.17
C LYS A 6 12.71 4.96 16.78
N SER A 7 12.09 4.34 15.78
CA SER A 7 10.81 4.80 15.20
C SER A 7 9.60 4.52 16.11
N ASP A 8 8.84 5.52 16.54
CA ASP A 8 7.62 5.29 17.36
C ASP A 8 6.34 5.10 16.53
N ALA A 9 6.47 4.94 15.21
CA ALA A 9 5.37 4.77 14.28
C ALA A 9 5.71 3.61 13.36
N LYS A 10 5.54 2.38 13.86
CA LYS A 10 5.96 1.12 13.21
C LYS A 10 5.14 -0.10 13.64
N GLU A 11 3.90 0.11 14.11
CA GLU A 11 3.10 -0.94 14.78
C GLU A 11 2.98 -2.22 13.94
N ASN A 12 2.80 -2.06 12.63
CA ASN A 12 2.62 -3.19 11.72
C ASN A 12 3.90 -3.61 10.98
N PHE A 13 5.08 -3.05 11.28
CA PHE A 13 6.33 -3.35 10.57
C PHE A 13 6.62 -4.86 10.51
N TRP A 14 6.59 -5.56 11.64
CA TRP A 14 6.91 -6.99 11.68
C TRP A 14 5.86 -7.86 10.98
N LYS A 15 4.59 -7.45 11.03
CA LYS A 15 3.50 -8.13 10.32
C LYS A 15 3.61 -7.92 8.81
N LEU A 16 3.90 -6.70 8.36
CA LEU A 16 4.19 -6.39 6.95
C LEU A 16 5.37 -7.21 6.44
N LEU A 17 6.47 -7.28 7.21
CA LEU A 17 7.66 -8.02 6.82
C LEU A 17 7.39 -9.52 6.65
N ARG A 18 6.49 -10.10 7.46
CA ARG A 18 6.06 -11.50 7.33
C ARG A 18 5.42 -11.79 5.97
N TYR A 19 4.66 -10.85 5.42
CA TYR A 19 3.95 -11.01 4.15
C TYR A 19 4.67 -10.36 2.97
N TYR A 20 5.76 -9.63 3.21
CA TYR A 20 6.46 -8.87 2.19
C TYR A 20 6.95 -9.77 1.06
N GLU A 21 6.47 -9.49 -0.15
CA GLU A 21 6.68 -10.29 -1.36
C GLU A 21 7.03 -9.42 -2.57
N SER A 22 7.56 -10.04 -3.62
CA SER A 22 7.84 -9.37 -4.88
C SER A 22 6.57 -9.32 -5.71
N GLN A 23 6.28 -8.20 -6.38
CA GLN A 23 5.24 -8.19 -7.41
C GLN A 23 5.55 -9.23 -8.49
N ILE A 24 4.57 -10.09 -8.83
CA ILE A 24 4.79 -11.19 -9.80
C ILE A 24 4.82 -10.72 -11.26
N ARG A 25 4.32 -9.50 -11.53
CA ARG A 25 4.35 -8.85 -12.85
C ARG A 25 4.71 -7.37 -12.70
N PRO A 26 5.33 -6.73 -13.71
CA PRO A 26 5.68 -5.31 -13.66
C PRO A 26 4.51 -4.35 -13.37
N THR A 27 3.28 -4.72 -13.73
CA THR A 27 2.06 -3.93 -13.52
C THR A 27 1.30 -4.28 -12.24
N TYR A 28 1.75 -5.29 -11.47
CA TYR A 28 1.03 -5.84 -10.30
C TYR A 28 1.46 -5.23 -8.96
N CYS A 29 2.14 -4.08 -8.95
CA CYS A 29 2.56 -3.44 -7.71
C CYS A 29 1.38 -3.11 -6.77
N SER A 30 0.22 -2.73 -7.32
CA SER A 30 -1.01 -2.52 -6.53
C SER A 30 -1.53 -3.81 -5.90
N ILE A 31 -1.50 -4.92 -6.64
CA ILE A 31 -1.96 -6.23 -6.18
C ILE A 31 -1.06 -6.75 -5.07
N ALA A 32 0.26 -6.75 -5.28
CA ALA A 32 1.23 -7.13 -4.25
C ALA A 32 1.04 -6.30 -2.97
N THR A 33 0.92 -4.97 -3.11
CA THR A 33 0.67 -4.07 -1.99
C THR A 33 -0.63 -4.41 -1.25
N SER A 34 -1.68 -4.77 -1.98
CA SER A 34 -2.99 -5.12 -1.42
C SER A 34 -2.95 -6.41 -0.62
N VAL A 35 -2.41 -7.49 -1.20
CA VAL A 35 -2.38 -8.78 -0.50
C VAL A 35 -1.48 -8.73 0.73
N ILE A 36 -0.35 -8.00 0.66
CA ILE A 36 0.53 -7.76 1.83
C ILE A 36 -0.26 -7.08 2.96
N THR A 37 -1.00 -6.02 2.66
CA THR A 37 -1.69 -5.21 3.67
C THR A 37 -2.95 -5.89 4.20
N LEU A 38 -3.73 -6.59 3.36
CA LEU A 38 -4.88 -7.40 3.79
C LEU A 38 -4.45 -8.55 4.71
N ASN A 39 -3.39 -9.27 4.36
CA ASN A 39 -2.84 -10.34 5.21
C ASN A 39 -2.27 -9.77 6.52
N THR A 40 -1.60 -8.61 6.47
CA THR A 40 -1.07 -7.91 7.65
C THR A 40 -2.15 -7.60 8.67
N LEU A 41 -3.33 -7.17 8.22
CA LEU A 41 -4.50 -6.92 9.06
C LEU A 41 -5.26 -8.19 9.47
N SER A 42 -4.80 -9.37 9.03
CA SER A 42 -5.48 -10.65 9.25
C SER A 42 -6.94 -10.58 8.82
N ILE A 43 -7.17 -10.01 7.64
CA ILE A 43 -8.46 -10.08 6.96
C ILE A 43 -8.67 -11.53 6.52
N GLU A 44 -9.88 -12.04 6.71
CA GLU A 44 -10.19 -13.42 6.36
C GLU A 44 -10.20 -13.58 4.84
N ALA A 45 -9.22 -14.33 4.32
CA ALA A 45 -9.15 -14.70 2.92
C ALA A 45 -10.04 -15.91 2.64
N SER A 46 -10.50 -16.03 1.39
CA SER A 46 -11.10 -17.26 0.87
C SER A 46 -10.12 -18.45 0.94
N GLN A 47 -10.65 -19.67 0.82
CA GLN A 47 -9.80 -20.85 0.74
C GLN A 47 -8.92 -20.80 -0.51
N SER A 48 -7.60 -20.89 -0.31
CA SER A 48 -6.63 -20.90 -1.41
C SER A 48 -6.62 -22.26 -2.11
N LYS A 49 -6.58 -22.23 -3.44
CA LYS A 49 -6.38 -23.39 -4.31
C LYS A 49 -4.97 -23.97 -4.18
N PHE A 50 -4.00 -23.17 -3.71
CA PHE A 50 -2.59 -23.54 -3.64
C PHE A 50 -2.12 -23.89 -2.22
N LEU A 51 -2.79 -23.38 -1.18
CA LEU A 51 -2.36 -23.55 0.21
C LEU A 51 -3.17 -24.61 1.00
N GLY A 52 -4.06 -25.33 0.32
CA GLY A 52 -4.84 -26.42 0.92
C GLY A 52 -5.81 -25.93 2.00
N LYS A 53 -5.51 -26.23 3.27
CA LYS A 53 -6.36 -25.81 4.40
C LYS A 53 -6.09 -24.39 4.90
N TYR A 54 -4.99 -23.77 4.46
CA TYR A 54 -4.61 -22.42 4.90
C TYR A 54 -5.27 -21.36 4.03
N ARG A 55 -5.53 -20.20 4.64
CA ARG A 55 -6.18 -19.04 4.00
C ARG A 55 -5.21 -17.86 4.02
N MET A 56 -4.93 -17.30 2.86
CA MET A 56 -4.06 -16.14 2.68
C MET A 56 -4.38 -15.49 1.34
N PHE A 57 -4.39 -14.16 1.28
CA PHE A 57 -4.46 -13.47 -0.01
C PHE A 57 -3.15 -13.67 -0.76
N THR A 58 -3.23 -14.00 -2.04
CA THR A 58 -2.08 -14.20 -2.94
C THR A 58 -2.30 -13.39 -4.21
N GLN A 59 -1.22 -13.02 -4.91
CA GLN A 59 -1.33 -12.26 -6.16
C GLN A 59 -1.98 -13.10 -7.27
N GLU A 60 -1.80 -14.42 -7.22
CA GLU A 60 -2.37 -15.40 -8.15
C GLU A 60 -3.89 -15.55 -8.00
N GLU A 61 -4.41 -15.35 -6.80
CA GLU A 61 -5.83 -15.54 -6.47
C GLU A 61 -6.54 -14.22 -6.13
N PHE A 62 -5.91 -13.07 -6.43
CA PHE A 62 -6.46 -11.75 -6.13
C PHE A 62 -7.73 -11.42 -6.93
N PHE A 63 -7.82 -11.86 -8.18
CA PHE A 63 -8.96 -11.62 -9.05
C PHE A 63 -10.10 -12.62 -8.76
N SER A 64 -10.80 -12.42 -7.64
CA SER A 64 -12.09 -13.07 -7.37
C SER A 64 -13.20 -12.49 -8.26
N ASP A 65 -14.36 -13.13 -8.27
CA ASP A 65 -15.54 -12.62 -9.00
C ASP A 65 -15.92 -11.20 -8.55
N ASP A 66 -15.83 -10.91 -7.25
CA ASP A 66 -16.10 -9.56 -6.71
C ASP A 66 -15.09 -8.52 -7.23
N VAL A 67 -13.79 -8.87 -7.29
CA VAL A 67 -12.75 -7.97 -7.83
C VAL A 67 -12.94 -7.77 -9.33
N LEU A 68 -13.25 -8.83 -10.08
CA LEU A 68 -13.51 -8.77 -11.52
C LEU A 68 -14.78 -7.98 -11.85
N GLY A 69 -15.75 -7.90 -10.93
CA GLY A 69 -16.90 -7.00 -11.02
C GLY A 69 -16.55 -5.52 -10.94
N VAL A 70 -15.36 -5.18 -10.44
CA VAL A 70 -14.88 -3.79 -10.30
C VAL A 70 -13.85 -3.43 -11.37
N ILE A 71 -12.95 -4.36 -11.71
CA ILE A 71 -11.85 -4.09 -12.65
C ILE A 71 -11.48 -5.30 -13.51
N ASP A 72 -11.19 -5.05 -14.78
CA ASP A 72 -10.74 -6.07 -15.73
C ASP A 72 -9.26 -6.42 -15.51
N GLN A 73 -8.96 -7.72 -15.39
CA GLN A 73 -7.60 -8.21 -15.17
C GLN A 73 -6.63 -7.86 -16.32
N ASN A 74 -7.08 -7.87 -17.57
CA ASN A 74 -6.27 -7.50 -18.73
C ASN A 74 -5.93 -6.00 -18.70
N ASP A 75 -6.88 -5.17 -18.27
CA ASP A 75 -6.64 -3.73 -18.12
C ASP A 75 -5.55 -3.48 -17.04
N VAL A 76 -5.66 -4.16 -15.88
CA VAL A 76 -4.60 -4.12 -14.85
C VAL A 76 -3.27 -4.63 -15.39
N ALA A 77 -3.27 -5.71 -16.17
CA ALA A 77 -2.04 -6.27 -16.74
C ALA A 77 -1.33 -5.28 -17.70
N GLN A 78 -2.08 -4.41 -18.37
CA GLN A 78 -1.54 -3.42 -19.32
C GLN A 78 -1.09 -2.12 -18.64
N ARG A 79 -1.89 -1.56 -17.73
CA ARG A 79 -1.67 -0.20 -17.17
C ARG A 79 -1.49 -0.13 -15.65
N GLY A 80 -1.69 -1.25 -14.94
CA GLY A 80 -1.79 -1.24 -13.47
C GLY A 80 -3.04 -0.50 -12.97
N MET A 81 -3.07 -0.18 -11.67
CA MET A 81 -4.22 0.49 -11.03
C MET A 81 -3.90 1.94 -10.64
N SER A 82 -4.83 2.85 -10.93
CA SER A 82 -4.85 4.21 -10.40
C SER A 82 -5.26 4.23 -8.91
N LEU A 83 -5.20 5.43 -8.29
CA LEU A 83 -5.67 5.62 -6.92
C LEU A 83 -7.16 5.28 -6.77
N GLU A 84 -7.99 5.67 -7.74
CA GLU A 84 -9.43 5.36 -7.74
C GLU A 84 -9.68 3.87 -7.96
N ASP A 85 -9.02 3.25 -8.94
CA ASP A 85 -9.16 1.82 -9.22
C ASP A 85 -8.90 1.00 -7.96
N LEU A 86 -7.77 1.26 -7.29
CA LEU A 86 -7.40 0.48 -6.11
C LEU A 86 -8.31 0.76 -4.92
N ALA A 87 -8.78 2.01 -4.75
CA ALA A 87 -9.74 2.33 -3.71
C ALA A 87 -11.08 1.61 -3.90
N MET A 88 -11.58 1.50 -5.14
CA MET A 88 -12.79 0.73 -5.45
C MET A 88 -12.59 -0.76 -5.24
N VAL A 89 -11.46 -1.32 -5.69
CA VAL A 89 -11.13 -2.73 -5.49
C VAL A 89 -11.03 -3.06 -3.99
N LEU A 90 -10.40 -2.21 -3.18
CA LEU A 90 -10.24 -2.49 -1.75
C LEU A 90 -11.58 -2.50 -0.98
N LYS A 91 -12.63 -1.83 -1.50
CA LYS A 91 -13.97 -1.82 -0.90
C LYS A 91 -14.70 -3.16 -1.02
N VAL A 92 -14.24 -4.09 -1.86
CA VAL A 92 -14.84 -5.44 -1.93
C VAL A 92 -14.46 -6.31 -0.73
N PHE A 93 -13.38 -5.96 -0.02
CA PHE A 93 -12.93 -6.66 1.17
C PHE A 93 -13.55 -6.02 2.43
N PRO A 94 -13.65 -6.75 3.56
CA PRO A 94 -14.24 -6.25 4.81
C PRO A 94 -13.27 -5.32 5.57
N VAL A 95 -12.88 -4.23 4.91
CA VAL A 95 -12.03 -3.16 5.43
C VAL A 95 -12.67 -1.81 5.16
N LYS A 96 -12.45 -0.86 6.06
CA LYS A 96 -12.76 0.54 5.80
C LYS A 96 -11.64 1.12 4.92
N VAL A 97 -12.01 1.81 3.84
CA VAL A 97 -11.09 2.40 2.86
C VAL A 97 -11.14 3.92 2.95
N LEU A 98 -10.02 4.54 3.29
CA LEU A 98 -9.86 5.99 3.33
C LEU A 98 -8.86 6.40 2.23
N LYS A 99 -9.38 6.99 1.15
CA LYS A 99 -8.60 7.43 -0.01
C LYS A 99 -8.25 8.91 0.13
N TYR A 100 -6.98 9.24 -0.06
CA TYR A 100 -6.48 10.61 0.00
C TYR A 100 -5.74 10.96 -1.29
N GLU A 101 -6.31 11.90 -2.06
CA GLU A 101 -5.66 12.50 -3.22
C GLU A 101 -4.54 13.42 -2.74
N GLY A 102 -3.30 13.19 -3.14
CA GLY A 102 -2.15 13.93 -2.61
C GLY A 102 -2.26 15.44 -2.83
N LEU A 103 -2.88 15.87 -3.94
CA LEU A 103 -3.05 17.28 -4.26
C LEU A 103 -4.08 18.02 -3.40
N ASP A 104 -4.99 17.29 -2.73
CA ASP A 104 -6.12 17.88 -1.99
C ASP A 104 -5.76 18.26 -0.55
N PHE A 105 -4.61 17.80 -0.05
CA PHE A 105 -4.15 18.02 1.34
C PHE A 105 -2.80 18.72 1.32
N SER A 106 -2.39 19.39 2.39
CA SER A 106 -1.04 19.95 2.59
C SER A 106 0.00 18.85 2.89
N GLN A 107 1.30 19.17 2.82
CA GLN A 107 2.34 18.19 3.20
C GLN A 107 2.26 17.81 4.69
N GLU A 108 1.91 18.75 5.55
CA GLU A 108 1.78 18.52 6.99
C GLU A 108 0.62 17.57 7.29
N GLU A 109 -0.56 17.82 6.71
CA GLU A 109 -1.72 16.94 6.87
C GLU A 109 -1.43 15.52 6.37
N ILE A 110 -0.77 15.37 5.22
CA ILE A 110 -0.38 14.04 4.70
C ILE A 110 0.60 13.34 5.65
N ARG A 111 1.61 14.06 6.16
CA ARG A 111 2.58 13.50 7.11
C ARG A 111 1.84 12.98 8.34
N ASP A 112 0.96 13.78 8.92
CA ASP A 112 0.26 13.45 10.17
C ASP A 112 -0.72 12.30 9.99
N LEU A 113 -1.49 12.28 8.89
CA LEU A 113 -2.38 11.18 8.55
C LEU A 113 -1.63 9.84 8.44
N ILE A 114 -0.49 9.83 7.74
CA ILE A 114 0.32 8.62 7.58
C ILE A 114 0.93 8.19 8.90
N ILE A 115 1.52 9.11 9.68
CA ILE A 115 2.11 8.79 10.99
C ILE A 115 1.05 8.23 11.94
N SER A 116 -0.14 8.84 11.98
CA SER A 116 -1.26 8.36 12.80
C SER A 116 -1.65 6.93 12.41
N ALA A 117 -1.73 6.64 11.11
CA ALA A 117 -2.05 5.29 10.64
C ALA A 117 -0.95 4.27 10.97
N LEU A 118 0.32 4.65 10.89
CA LEU A 118 1.46 3.79 11.25
C LEU A 118 1.55 3.47 12.75
N LYS A 119 0.87 4.27 13.59
CA LYS A 119 0.71 4.05 15.04
C LYS A 119 -0.54 3.24 15.39
N ASN A 120 -1.38 2.90 14.41
CA ASN A 120 -2.60 2.11 14.63
C ASN A 120 -2.39 0.67 14.17
N PRO A 121 -2.45 -0.34 15.06
CA PRO A 121 -2.20 -1.74 14.70
C PRO A 121 -3.27 -2.33 13.78
N ASN A 122 -4.41 -1.65 13.62
CA ASN A 122 -5.53 -2.07 12.78
C ASN A 122 -5.54 -1.37 11.42
N GLN A 123 -4.55 -0.51 11.14
CA GLN A 123 -4.44 0.23 9.88
C GLN A 123 -3.17 -0.13 9.10
N CYS A 124 -3.26 -0.02 7.78
CA CYS A 124 -2.12 -0.12 6.87
C CYS A 124 -2.19 1.01 5.85
N VAL A 125 -1.02 1.49 5.42
CA VAL A 125 -0.90 2.59 4.44
C VAL A 125 -0.34 2.07 3.13
N LEU A 126 -1.07 2.28 2.04
CA LEU A 126 -0.68 1.98 0.68
C LEU A 126 -0.42 3.30 -0.05
N ALA A 127 0.80 3.51 -0.55
CA ALA A 127 1.14 4.76 -1.24
C ALA A 127 1.25 4.54 -2.74
N LEU A 128 0.61 5.41 -3.53
CA LEU A 128 0.84 5.57 -4.96
C LEU A 128 1.72 6.79 -5.17
N TYR A 129 2.94 6.58 -5.65
CA TYR A 129 3.91 7.65 -5.81
C TYR A 129 4.63 7.62 -7.17
N GLN A 130 5.17 8.77 -7.58
CA GLN A 130 5.94 8.90 -8.82
C GLN A 130 7.43 8.67 -8.57
N ARG A 131 7.98 7.56 -9.08
CA ARG A 131 9.40 7.20 -8.88
C ARG A 131 10.40 8.27 -9.31
N LYS A 132 10.12 8.98 -10.40
CA LYS A 132 11.01 10.03 -10.92
C LYS A 132 11.27 11.16 -9.92
N GLU A 133 10.28 11.52 -9.11
CA GLU A 133 10.44 12.54 -8.04
C GLU A 133 11.41 12.08 -6.95
N LEU A 134 11.66 10.77 -6.86
CA LEU A 134 12.60 10.15 -5.92
C LEU A 134 13.90 9.71 -6.59
N GLN A 135 14.16 10.18 -7.82
CA GLN A 135 15.32 9.77 -8.62
C GLN A 135 15.40 8.26 -8.86
N GLN A 136 14.24 7.60 -8.84
CA GLN A 136 14.11 6.18 -9.17
C GLN A 136 13.62 6.02 -10.60
N GLU A 137 14.03 4.94 -11.24
CA GLU A 137 13.60 4.60 -12.58
C GLU A 137 12.17 4.03 -12.60
N GLY A 138 11.30 4.64 -13.38
CA GLY A 138 9.95 4.15 -13.64
C GLY A 138 8.89 5.25 -13.63
N GLY A 139 7.62 4.84 -13.58
CA GLY A 139 6.47 5.73 -13.50
C GLY A 139 5.84 5.74 -12.11
N GLY A 140 4.50 5.74 -12.08
CA GLY A 140 3.74 5.54 -10.85
C GLY A 140 3.99 4.15 -10.27
N HIS A 141 4.05 4.04 -8.95
CA HIS A 141 4.32 2.80 -8.24
C HIS A 141 3.54 2.71 -6.93
N TRP A 142 3.13 1.49 -6.58
CA TRP A 142 2.44 1.19 -5.32
C TRP A 142 3.36 0.41 -4.39
N SER A 143 3.38 0.79 -3.11
CA SER A 143 4.02 -0.01 -2.05
C SER A 143 3.47 0.36 -0.66
N PRO A 144 3.56 -0.54 0.33
CA PRO A 144 3.21 -0.22 1.70
C PRO A 144 4.23 0.72 2.36
N ILE A 145 3.75 1.60 3.23
CA ILE A 145 4.60 2.32 4.19
C ILE A 145 4.62 1.52 5.48
N ALA A 146 5.81 1.25 6.01
CA ALA A 146 5.98 0.36 7.17
C ALA A 146 6.42 1.05 8.45
N ALA A 147 7.09 2.21 8.35
CA ALA A 147 7.51 2.95 9.52
C ALA A 147 7.76 4.43 9.21
N TYR A 148 7.76 5.26 10.26
CA TYR A 148 8.23 6.63 10.24
C TYR A 148 9.26 6.88 11.34
N GLU A 149 10.37 7.54 11.03
CA GLU A 149 11.41 7.88 12.00
C GLU A 149 11.60 9.40 12.04
N ALA A 150 11.48 9.97 13.25
CA ALA A 150 11.32 11.41 13.44
C ALA A 150 12.65 12.19 13.34
N GLU A 151 13.77 11.64 13.82
CA GLU A 151 15.06 12.34 13.82
C GLU A 151 15.53 12.65 12.40
N SER A 152 15.31 11.72 11.48
CA SER A 152 15.66 11.85 10.07
C SER A 152 14.50 12.26 9.16
N ASP A 153 13.32 12.55 9.73
CA ASP A 153 12.06 12.82 9.04
C ASP A 153 11.89 11.99 7.76
N SER A 154 11.69 10.69 7.93
CA SER A 154 11.61 9.77 6.80
C SER A 154 10.64 8.62 7.01
N PHE A 155 10.03 8.20 5.90
CA PHE A 155 9.20 7.01 5.83
C PHE A 155 10.00 5.81 5.32
N LEU A 156 9.77 4.63 5.91
CA LEU A 156 10.25 3.36 5.39
C LEU A 156 9.22 2.79 4.41
N VAL A 157 9.59 2.70 3.14
CA VAL A 157 8.77 2.13 2.06
C VAL A 157 9.24 0.71 1.78
N LEU A 158 8.31 -0.25 1.78
CA LEU A 158 8.59 -1.65 1.43
C LEU A 158 8.34 -1.86 -0.06
N ASP A 159 9.31 -1.48 -0.90
CA ASP A 159 9.15 -1.53 -2.36
C ASP A 159 8.89 -2.96 -2.89
N VAL A 160 7.66 -3.21 -3.34
CA VAL A 160 7.25 -4.53 -3.85
C VAL A 160 7.95 -4.92 -5.17
N ALA A 161 8.61 -4.00 -5.87
CA ALA A 161 9.53 -4.31 -6.96
C ALA A 161 10.91 -4.72 -6.40
N ARG A 162 10.94 -5.76 -5.56
CA ARG A 162 12.13 -6.17 -4.78
C ARG A 162 13.31 -6.61 -5.64
N PHE A 163 13.05 -7.00 -6.89
CA PHE A 163 14.07 -7.28 -7.90
C PHE A 163 14.78 -6.01 -8.39
N LYS A 164 14.25 -4.83 -8.07
CA LYS A 164 14.75 -3.52 -8.52
C LYS A 164 15.26 -2.66 -7.36
N TYR A 165 14.49 -2.56 -6.27
CA TYR A 165 14.84 -1.72 -5.13
C TYR A 165 14.65 -2.44 -3.79
N PRO A 166 15.54 -2.24 -2.80
CA PRO A 166 15.33 -2.72 -1.45
C PRO A 166 14.28 -1.87 -0.71
N PRO A 167 13.79 -2.31 0.46
CA PRO A 167 13.16 -1.40 1.41
C PRO A 167 14.03 -0.17 1.63
N VAL A 168 13.43 1.02 1.54
CA VAL A 168 14.17 2.27 1.54
C VAL A 168 13.53 3.28 2.49
N TRP A 169 14.39 3.96 3.25
CA TRP A 169 13.98 5.15 3.99
C TRP A 169 14.03 6.35 3.05
N VAL A 170 12.89 6.98 2.83
CA VAL A 170 12.73 8.13 1.95
C VAL A 170 12.42 9.36 2.80
N ASN A 171 13.10 10.48 2.53
CA ASN A 171 12.79 11.76 3.18
C ASN A 171 11.30 12.09 2.99
N THR A 172 10.64 12.51 4.06
CA THR A 172 9.18 12.71 4.09
C THR A 172 8.71 13.72 3.06
N SER A 173 9.36 14.88 2.94
CA SER A 173 8.92 15.91 1.98
C SER A 173 9.06 15.43 0.54
N ALA A 174 10.19 14.77 0.20
CA ALA A 174 10.37 14.16 -1.11
C ALA A 174 9.32 13.09 -1.40
N PHE A 175 9.03 12.22 -0.43
CA PHE A 175 8.03 11.17 -0.58
C PHE A 175 6.62 11.73 -0.77
N ILE A 176 6.24 12.73 0.03
CA ILE A 176 4.94 13.39 -0.11
C ILE A 176 4.84 14.10 -1.45
N ASN A 177 5.87 14.83 -1.89
CA ASN A 177 5.89 15.44 -3.22
C ASN A 177 5.69 14.41 -4.33
N SER A 178 6.28 13.21 -4.20
CA SER A 178 6.07 12.14 -5.17
C SER A 178 4.64 11.61 -5.23
N MET A 179 3.88 11.69 -4.13
CA MET A 179 2.44 11.40 -4.08
C MET A 179 1.57 12.56 -4.58
N ARG A 180 2.07 13.80 -4.48
CA ARG A 180 1.41 15.04 -4.96
C ARG A 180 1.64 15.29 -6.46
N THR A 181 1.50 14.26 -7.28
CA THR A 181 1.69 14.34 -8.73
C THR A 181 0.48 13.79 -9.46
N VAL A 182 0.32 14.14 -10.73
CA VAL A 182 -0.69 13.54 -11.62
C VAL A 182 -0.04 12.56 -12.60
N ASN A 183 -0.79 11.57 -13.06
CA ASN A 183 -0.39 10.73 -14.17
C ASN A 183 -0.63 11.43 -15.53
N ILE A 184 -0.31 10.76 -16.63
CA ILE A 184 -0.49 11.29 -18.00
C ILE A 184 -1.95 11.59 -18.38
N TYR A 185 -2.91 11.06 -17.62
CA TYR A 185 -4.36 11.27 -17.79
C TYR A 185 -4.92 12.31 -16.81
N ASN A 186 -4.05 13.12 -16.18
CA ASN A 186 -4.40 14.12 -15.18
C ASN A 186 -5.14 13.55 -13.96
N LYS A 187 -4.91 12.27 -13.63
CA LYS A 187 -5.42 11.66 -12.39
C LYS A 187 -4.36 11.78 -11.30
N SER A 188 -4.80 12.28 -10.15
CA SER A 188 -3.94 12.48 -8.98
C SER A 188 -3.47 11.14 -8.40
N ARG A 189 -2.27 11.17 -7.82
CA ARG A 189 -1.71 10.12 -6.98
C ARG A 189 -2.00 10.44 -5.51
N GLY A 190 -1.45 9.66 -4.58
CA GLY A 190 -1.80 9.82 -3.17
C GLY A 190 -1.59 8.55 -2.39
N PHE A 191 -2.44 8.31 -1.41
CA PHE A 191 -2.36 7.12 -0.59
C PHE A 191 -3.73 6.66 -0.13
N ILE A 192 -3.79 5.41 0.28
CA ILE A 192 -4.96 4.77 0.87
C ILE A 192 -4.58 4.28 2.25
N ILE A 193 -5.41 4.59 3.24
CA ILE A 193 -5.39 3.92 4.53
C ILE A 193 -6.52 2.89 4.51
N ILE A 194 -6.17 1.62 4.74
CA ILE A 194 -7.16 0.58 5.02
C ILE A 194 -7.19 0.31 6.52
N GLU A 195 -8.36 0.02 7.04
CA GLU A 195 -8.60 -0.29 8.45
C GLU A 195 -9.45 -1.54 8.60
N LYS A 196 -9.02 -2.44 9.48
CA LYS A 196 -9.82 -3.62 9.83
C LYS A 196 -11.13 -3.20 10.50
N ILE A 197 -12.27 -3.65 9.96
CA ILE A 197 -13.56 -3.49 10.61
C ILE A 197 -13.70 -4.59 11.66
N PHE A 198 -13.96 -4.21 12.90
CA PHE A 198 -14.42 -5.13 13.92
C PHE A 198 -15.94 -5.15 13.86
N ALA A 199 -16.55 -6.33 13.81
CA ALA A 199 -17.96 -6.42 14.16
C ALA A 199 -18.10 -5.91 15.59
N ASP A 200 -19.07 -5.03 15.85
CA ASP A 200 -19.45 -4.72 17.22
C ASP A 200 -19.76 -6.05 17.90
N SER A 201 -19.07 -6.33 19.01
CA SER A 201 -19.41 -7.46 19.86
C SER A 201 -20.79 -7.18 20.44
N GLU A 202 -21.82 -7.83 19.87
CA GLU A 202 -23.14 -7.96 20.51
C GLU A 202 -23.03 -8.56 21.92
#